data_AF-D6BJ07-F1
#
_entry.id   AF-D6BJ07-F1
#
_cell.length_a   1.000
_cell.length_b   1.000
_cell.length_c   1.000
_cell.angle_alpha   90.00
_cell.angle_beta   90.00
_cell.angle_gamma   90.00
#
_symmetry.space_group_name_H-M   'P 1'
#
loop_
_entity.id
_entity.type
_entity.pdbx_description
1 polymer ?
#
loop_
_entity_poly.entity_id
_entity_poly.type
_entity_poly.pdbx_seq_one_letter_code
_entity_poly.pdbx_strand_id
1 'polypeptide(L)'
;MSYGNKYSNKPFESASKISHTNIINDKKVQNFLSKCRIPPYYKEINSEDFKFQLFENLSENPIKNIITIDGGYTNIYINEDYPSSTIAFFQFGALFFKYEDLINLKNKPFIDPEDMSKLQEINKTKLIVPTKGITLNEEIDFISSVRKTIYEFFISQPEEEKKEDKFIETLKWFIFEDYKSSNTNNSWHLATCPHCNKGVDIQKKNLLNDYTFICPHCKKIYILQIYFDFMKQLIMNLVQLGSLVILQQQLSK
;
A
#
# COMPACT_ATOMS: atom_id res chain seq x y z
N MET A 1 -6.88 -27.08 -2.31
CA MET A 1 -7.57 -25.85 -2.69
C MET A 1 -8.20 -26.03 -4.06
N SER A 2 -9.53 -26.08 -4.14
CA SER A 2 -10.24 -26.25 -5.42
C SER A 2 -10.60 -24.86 -5.96
N TYR A 3 -9.88 -24.42 -6.99
CA TYR A 3 -10.18 -23.17 -7.69
C TYR A 3 -11.27 -23.40 -8.73
N GLY A 4 -12.23 -22.48 -8.80
CA GLY A 4 -13.30 -22.51 -9.81
C GLY A 4 -12.71 -22.38 -11.21
N ASN A 5 -13.05 -23.31 -12.10
CA ASN A 5 -12.68 -23.32 -13.50
C ASN A 5 -13.96 -23.47 -14.33
N LYS A 6 -14.02 -22.91 -15.55
CA LYS A 6 -15.10 -23.16 -16.53
C LYS A 6 -15.38 -24.65 -16.73
N TYR A 7 -14.39 -25.52 -16.52
CA TYR A 7 -14.48 -26.96 -16.68
C TYR A 7 -14.71 -27.73 -15.35
N SER A 8 -14.79 -27.04 -14.21
CA SER A 8 -14.96 -27.64 -12.88
C SER A 8 -16.30 -27.24 -12.26
N ASN A 9 -17.16 -28.23 -12.02
CA ASN A 9 -18.40 -28.07 -11.25
C ASN A 9 -18.18 -28.14 -9.73
N LYS A 10 -16.93 -28.09 -9.26
CA LYS A 10 -16.66 -28.11 -7.81
C LYS A 10 -17.03 -26.75 -7.21
N PRO A 11 -17.83 -26.72 -6.13
CA PRO A 11 -18.17 -25.48 -5.44
C PRO A 11 -16.89 -24.82 -4.91
N PHE A 12 -16.89 -23.48 -4.84
CA PHE A 12 -15.81 -22.75 -4.21
C PHE A 12 -15.61 -23.26 -2.78
N GLU A 13 -14.35 -23.52 -2.41
CA GLU A 13 -14.00 -23.87 -1.04
C GLU A 13 -14.26 -22.65 -0.15
N SER A 14 -15.38 -22.66 0.57
CA SER A 14 -15.65 -21.69 1.62
C SER A 14 -14.77 -22.04 2.82
N ALA A 15 -14.00 -21.08 3.35
CA ALA A 15 -13.31 -21.24 4.63
C ALA A 15 -14.26 -21.86 5.66
N SER A 16 -13.83 -22.91 6.37
CA SER A 16 -14.68 -23.64 7.31
C SER A 16 -15.01 -22.77 8.54
N LYS A 17 -16.10 -21.99 8.43
CA LYS A 17 -16.61 -21.09 9.48
C LYS A 17 -17.28 -21.83 10.66
N ILE A 18 -16.86 -23.05 10.97
CA ILE A 18 -17.45 -23.89 12.04
C ILE A 18 -17.36 -23.18 13.41
N SER A 19 -16.31 -22.39 13.62
CA SER A 19 -16.14 -21.55 14.83
C SER A 19 -17.14 -20.39 14.93
N HIS A 20 -17.72 -19.92 13.82
CA HIS A 20 -18.62 -18.76 13.82
C HIS A 20 -20.00 -19.07 14.39
N THR A 21 -20.46 -20.33 14.30
CA THR A 21 -21.76 -20.75 14.86
C THR A 21 -21.81 -20.54 16.38
N ASN A 22 -20.69 -20.77 17.08
CA ASN A 22 -20.58 -20.54 18.52
C ASN A 22 -20.68 -19.06 18.88
N ILE A 23 -20.19 -18.16 18.02
CA ILE A 23 -20.24 -16.71 18.21
C ILE A 23 -21.66 -16.19 17.97
N ILE A 24 -22.32 -16.63 16.89
CA ILE A 24 -23.69 -16.20 16.57
C ILE A 24 -24.65 -16.65 17.66
N ASN A 25 -24.47 -17.84 18.22
CA ASN A 25 -25.35 -18.38 19.27
C ASN A 25 -25.07 -17.80 20.67
N ASP A 26 -24.05 -16.96 20.83
CA ASP A 26 -23.79 -16.28 22.10
C ASP A 26 -24.95 -15.35 22.48
N LYS A 27 -25.32 -15.35 23.76
CA LYS A 27 -26.49 -14.63 24.27
C LYS A 27 -26.36 -13.11 24.15
N LYS A 28 -25.15 -12.56 24.28
CA LYS A 28 -24.91 -11.12 24.06
C LYS A 28 -25.02 -10.77 22.59
N VAL A 29 -24.51 -11.63 21.70
CA VAL A 29 -24.61 -11.44 20.25
C VAL A 29 -26.06 -11.49 19.79
N GLN A 30 -26.85 -12.47 20.25
CA GLN A 30 -28.29 -12.55 19.95
C GLN A 30 -29.07 -11.32 20.44
N ASN A 31 -28.80 -10.85 21.66
CA ASN A 31 -29.41 -9.63 22.19
C ASN A 31 -29.01 -8.36 21.43
N PHE A 32 -27.82 -8.35 20.82
CA PHE A 32 -27.39 -7.25 19.95
C PHE A 32 -28.09 -7.34 18.60
N LEU A 33 -28.08 -8.53 17.96
CA LEU A 33 -28.72 -8.79 16.68
C LEU A 33 -30.23 -8.50 16.70
N SER A 34 -30.91 -8.75 17.82
CA SER A 34 -32.33 -8.44 17.99
C SER A 34 -32.64 -6.94 17.91
N LYS A 35 -31.63 -6.07 18.10
CA LYS A 35 -31.73 -4.61 17.97
C LYS A 35 -31.31 -4.12 16.58
N CYS A 36 -30.69 -4.98 15.78
CA CYS A 36 -30.25 -4.66 14.44
C CYS A 36 -31.40 -4.86 13.45
N ARG A 37 -31.53 -3.95 12.48
CA ARG A 37 -32.35 -4.19 11.30
C ARG A 37 -31.53 -4.99 10.29
N ILE A 38 -31.84 -6.27 10.16
CA ILE A 38 -31.24 -7.11 9.11
C ILE A 38 -31.91 -6.72 7.79
N PRO A 39 -31.14 -6.32 6.76
CA PRO A 39 -31.73 -6.02 5.47
C PRO A 39 -32.43 -7.27 4.91
N PRO A 40 -33.60 -7.10 4.26
CA PRO A 40 -34.33 -8.22 3.65
C PRO A 40 -33.45 -8.94 2.64
N TYR A 41 -33.69 -10.24 2.46
CA TYR A 41 -32.99 -11.00 1.44
C TYR A 41 -33.33 -10.46 0.05
N TYR A 42 -32.43 -10.66 -0.92
CA TYR A 42 -32.60 -10.16 -2.29
C TYR A 42 -33.96 -10.49 -2.93
N LYS A 43 -34.60 -11.60 -2.53
CA LYS A 43 -35.92 -12.04 -3.01
C LYS A 43 -37.10 -11.23 -2.45
N GLU A 44 -36.87 -10.48 -1.37
CA GLU A 44 -37.86 -9.72 -0.61
C GLU A 44 -37.76 -8.22 -0.88
N ILE A 45 -36.79 -7.79 -1.71
CA ILE A 45 -36.61 -6.41 -2.16
C ILE A 45 -37.30 -6.26 -3.52
N ASN A 46 -38.10 -5.22 -3.70
CA ASN A 46 -38.75 -4.95 -4.97
C ASN A 46 -37.70 -4.68 -6.07
N SER A 47 -37.94 -5.19 -7.28
CA SER A 47 -37.05 -4.98 -8.43
C SER A 47 -36.80 -3.50 -8.75
N GLU A 48 -37.72 -2.63 -8.37
CA GLU A 48 -37.67 -1.18 -8.56
C GLU A 48 -36.61 -0.49 -7.67
N ASP A 49 -36.30 -1.08 -6.51
CA ASP A 49 -35.27 -0.59 -5.59
C ASP A 49 -33.86 -0.97 -6.07
N PHE A 50 -33.76 -1.88 -7.03
CA PHE A 50 -32.49 -2.25 -7.67
C PHE A 50 -32.24 -1.41 -8.92
N LYS A 51 -31.32 -0.45 -8.82
CA LYS A 51 -30.70 0.16 -10.00
C LYS A 51 -29.46 -0.63 -10.36
N PHE A 52 -29.61 -1.61 -11.25
CA PHE A 52 -28.47 -2.28 -11.86
C PHE A 52 -27.91 -1.40 -12.97
N GLN A 53 -26.69 -0.92 -12.80
CA GLN A 53 -25.92 -0.39 -13.91
C GLN A 53 -25.14 -1.54 -14.51
N LEU A 54 -25.58 -2.00 -15.68
CA LEU A 54 -24.83 -2.96 -16.47
C LEU A 54 -23.57 -2.27 -16.98
N PHE A 55 -22.41 -2.79 -16.59
CA PHE A 55 -21.15 -2.38 -17.20
C PHE A 55 -21.11 -2.98 -18.60
N GLU A 56 -20.83 -2.14 -19.60
CA GLU A 56 -20.54 -2.63 -20.94
C GLU A 56 -19.29 -3.51 -20.89
N ASN A 57 -19.38 -4.69 -21.50
CA ASN A 57 -18.19 -5.52 -21.68
C ASN A 57 -17.27 -4.79 -22.66
N LEU A 58 -16.13 -4.32 -22.15
CA LEU A 58 -15.06 -3.81 -22.99
C LEU A 58 -14.59 -4.95 -23.90
N SER A 59 -14.62 -4.71 -25.22
CA SER A 59 -14.12 -5.68 -26.22
C SER A 59 -12.62 -5.93 -26.06
N GLU A 60 -11.88 -4.92 -25.59
CA GLU A 60 -10.46 -4.99 -25.32
C GLU A 60 -10.15 -4.41 -23.94
N ASN A 61 -9.46 -5.18 -23.11
CA ASN A 61 -8.97 -4.72 -21.80
C ASN A 61 -7.54 -4.19 -21.96
N PRO A 62 -7.28 -2.89 -21.75
CA PRO A 62 -5.94 -2.31 -21.87
C PRO A 62 -4.99 -2.71 -20.72
N ILE A 63 -5.51 -3.30 -19.63
CA ILE A 63 -4.74 -3.66 -18.45
C ILE A 63 -3.89 -4.91 -18.75
N LYS A 64 -2.57 -4.74 -18.74
CA LYS A 64 -1.61 -5.84 -18.98
C LYS A 64 -0.98 -6.36 -17.70
N ASN A 65 -0.68 -5.46 -16.77
CA ASN A 65 0.01 -5.76 -15.53
C ASN A 65 -0.93 -5.46 -14.36
N ILE A 66 -0.95 -6.35 -13.37
CA ILE A 66 -1.72 -6.19 -12.15
C ILE A 66 -0.73 -6.24 -10.99
N ILE A 67 -0.80 -5.22 -10.15
CA ILE A 67 -0.03 -5.13 -8.91
C ILE A 67 -1.03 -5.16 -7.79
N THR A 68 -0.91 -6.14 -6.91
CA THR A 68 -1.69 -6.22 -5.69
C THR A 68 -0.76 -5.99 -4.52
N ILE A 69 -1.16 -5.13 -3.59
CA ILE A 69 -0.38 -4.78 -2.41
C ILE A 69 -1.31 -4.97 -1.23
N ASP A 70 -0.88 -5.80 -0.28
CA ASP A 70 -1.53 -5.96 1.02
C ASP A 70 -0.50 -5.70 2.11
N GLY A 71 -0.95 -5.25 3.27
CA GLY A 71 -0.07 -4.89 4.36
C GLY A 71 -0.71 -5.10 5.72
N GLY A 72 0.10 -5.59 6.66
CA GLY A 72 -0.23 -5.68 8.06
C GLY A 72 0.65 -4.74 8.89
N TYR A 73 0.10 -4.23 9.99
CA TYR A 73 0.90 -3.56 11.00
C TYR A 73 0.64 -4.19 12.37
N THR A 74 1.66 -4.23 13.21
CA THR A 74 1.54 -4.67 14.61
C THR A 74 2.45 -3.82 15.47
N ASN A 75 1.95 -3.36 16.61
CA ASN A 75 2.75 -2.62 17.60
C ASN A 75 3.22 -3.59 18.67
N ILE A 76 4.51 -3.61 18.97
CA ILE A 76 5.15 -4.61 19.83
C ILE A 76 5.92 -3.89 20.93
N TYR A 77 5.80 -4.36 22.18
CA TYR A 77 6.63 -3.91 23.30
C TYR A 77 8.02 -4.51 23.17
N ILE A 78 9.08 -3.71 23.30
CA ILE A 78 10.46 -4.23 23.28
C ILE A 78 10.74 -5.03 24.55
N ASN A 79 10.22 -4.56 25.67
CA ASN A 79 10.39 -5.18 26.98
C ASN A 79 9.05 -5.18 27.72
N GLU A 80 8.63 -6.34 28.21
CA GLU A 80 7.38 -6.49 28.99
C GLU A 80 7.42 -5.67 30.29
N ASP A 81 8.60 -5.49 30.88
CA ASP A 81 8.80 -4.68 32.09
C ASP A 81 8.73 -3.16 31.81
N TYR A 82 8.87 -2.75 30.54
CA TYR A 82 8.82 -1.36 30.11
C TYR A 82 7.89 -1.19 28.90
N PRO A 83 6.56 -1.31 29.10
CA PRO A 83 5.58 -1.23 28.01
C PRO A 83 5.48 0.17 27.38
N SER A 84 6.19 1.16 27.94
CA SER A 84 6.35 2.48 27.34
C SER A 84 7.25 2.49 26.10
N SER A 85 8.06 1.45 25.89
CA SER A 85 8.98 1.32 24.76
C SER A 85 8.42 0.36 23.70
N THR A 86 7.99 0.91 22.56
CA THR A 86 7.31 0.17 21.50
C THR A 86 7.89 0.40 20.11
N ILE A 87 7.82 -0.64 19.27
CA ILE A 87 8.11 -0.57 17.83
C ILE A 87 6.85 -0.91 17.04
N ALA A 88 6.66 -0.22 15.92
CA ALA A 88 5.71 -0.65 14.90
C ALA A 88 6.44 -1.54 13.89
N PHE A 89 5.92 -2.75 13.70
CA PHE A 89 6.33 -3.67 12.67
C PHE A 89 5.31 -3.62 11.53
N PHE A 90 5.76 -3.17 10.37
CA PHE A 90 4.99 -3.19 9.13
C PHE A 90 5.51 -4.32 8.24
N GLN A 91 4.57 -5.06 7.65
CA GLN A 91 4.86 -6.06 6.64
C GLN A 91 4.00 -5.78 5.42
N PHE A 92 4.65 -5.59 4.28
CA PHE A 92 4.02 -5.38 2.99
C PHE A 92 4.23 -6.63 2.13
N GLY A 93 3.16 -7.14 1.54
CA GLY A 93 3.21 -8.14 0.49
C GLY A 93 2.82 -7.50 -0.83
N ALA A 94 3.73 -7.47 -1.79
CA ALA A 94 3.44 -7.05 -3.16
C ALA A 94 3.48 -8.28 -4.07
N LEU A 95 2.44 -8.45 -4.87
CA LEU A 95 2.34 -9.49 -5.87
C LEU A 95 2.15 -8.83 -7.24
N PHE A 96 3.04 -9.18 -8.17
CA PHE A 96 3.06 -8.67 -9.53
C PHE A 96 2.79 -9.82 -10.51
N PHE A 97 1.75 -9.69 -11.33
CA PHE A 97 1.42 -10.69 -12.34
C PHE A 97 0.77 -10.05 -13.55
N LYS A 98 0.77 -10.75 -14.70
CA LYS A 98 0.13 -10.25 -15.91
C LYS A 98 -1.32 -10.68 -15.95
N TYR A 99 -2.16 -9.84 -16.54
CA TYR A 99 -3.56 -10.19 -16.82
C TYR A 99 -3.66 -11.46 -17.68
N GLU A 100 -2.73 -11.65 -18.60
CA GLU A 100 -2.66 -12.84 -19.45
C GLU A 100 -2.45 -14.13 -18.65
N ASP A 101 -1.69 -14.10 -17.55
CA ASP A 101 -1.49 -15.26 -16.67
C ASP A 101 -2.83 -15.72 -16.06
N LEU A 102 -3.70 -14.78 -15.69
CA LEU A 102 -5.05 -15.09 -15.20
C LEU A 102 -5.95 -15.69 -16.29
N ILE A 103 -5.87 -15.16 -17.52
CA ILE A 103 -6.64 -15.68 -18.65
C ILE A 103 -6.21 -17.10 -19.00
N ASN A 104 -4.91 -17.36 -19.00
CA ASN A 104 -4.34 -18.68 -19.25
C ASN A 104 -4.81 -19.68 -18.19
N LEU A 105 -4.75 -19.33 -16.92
CA LEU A 105 -5.29 -20.16 -15.83
C LEU A 105 -6.79 -20.44 -15.96
N LYS A 106 -7.58 -19.43 -16.34
CA LYS A 106 -9.04 -19.58 -16.54
C LYS A 106 -9.38 -20.55 -17.67
N ASN A 107 -8.55 -20.61 -18.71
CA ASN A 107 -8.79 -21.43 -19.90
C ASN A 107 -8.17 -22.82 -19.82
N LYS A 108 -7.24 -23.06 -18.88
CA LYS A 108 -6.65 -24.38 -18.67
C LYS A 108 -7.67 -25.34 -18.05
N PRO A 109 -7.80 -26.59 -18.53
CA PRO A 109 -8.71 -27.58 -17.94
C PRO A 109 -8.24 -28.04 -16.55
N PHE A 110 -6.92 -28.09 -16.33
CA PHE A 110 -6.29 -28.41 -15.05
C PHE A 110 -5.23 -27.36 -14.74
N ILE A 111 -5.16 -26.93 -13.49
CA ILE A 111 -4.17 -25.96 -13.01
C ILE A 111 -3.01 -26.75 -12.42
N ASP A 112 -1.83 -26.64 -13.02
CA ASP A 112 -0.60 -27.22 -12.47
C ASP A 112 -0.12 -26.37 -11.28
N PRO A 113 0.46 -26.96 -10.21
CA PRO A 113 1.15 -26.21 -9.16
C PRO A 113 2.14 -25.15 -9.68
N GLU A 114 2.85 -25.40 -10.79
CA GLU A 114 3.76 -24.45 -11.43
C GLU A 114 3.04 -23.25 -12.07
N ASP A 115 1.77 -23.40 -12.45
CA ASP A 115 0.97 -22.27 -12.95
C ASP A 115 0.54 -21.35 -11.80
N MET A 116 0.37 -21.90 -10.60
CA MET A 116 0.03 -21.12 -9.40
C MET A 116 1.24 -20.49 -8.74
N SER A 117 2.43 -21.07 -8.85
CA SER A 117 3.65 -20.48 -8.28
C SER A 117 3.91 -19.08 -8.84
N LYS A 118 3.63 -18.86 -10.13
CA LYS A 118 3.71 -17.55 -10.80
C LYS A 118 2.78 -16.49 -10.20
N LEU A 119 1.66 -16.90 -9.59
CA LEU A 119 0.74 -16.01 -8.89
C LEU A 119 0.99 -15.95 -7.37
N GLN A 120 2.00 -16.66 -6.87
CA GLN A 120 2.32 -16.78 -5.45
C GLN A 120 3.70 -16.21 -5.10
N GLU A 121 4.46 -15.71 -6.08
CA GLU A 121 5.72 -14.96 -5.87
C GLU A 121 5.42 -13.60 -5.23
N ILE A 122 5.15 -13.63 -3.92
CA ILE A 122 4.88 -12.44 -3.11
C ILE A 122 6.21 -11.88 -2.64
N ASN A 123 6.54 -10.68 -3.10
CA ASN A 123 7.62 -9.87 -2.57
C ASN A 123 7.22 -9.34 -1.20
N LYS A 124 7.89 -9.82 -0.16
CA LYS A 124 7.61 -9.45 1.23
C LYS A 124 8.65 -8.47 1.72
N THR A 125 8.22 -7.25 1.97
CA THR A 125 9.07 -6.17 2.48
C THR A 125 8.67 -5.82 3.90
N LYS A 126 9.66 -5.67 4.78
CA LYS A 126 9.45 -5.40 6.21
C LYS A 126 10.00 -4.02 6.54
N LEU A 127 9.25 -3.25 7.31
CA LEU A 127 9.66 -1.97 7.84
C LEU A 127 9.43 -1.96 9.35
N ILE A 128 10.49 -1.75 10.12
CA ILE A 128 10.43 -1.59 11.57
C ILE A 128 10.60 -0.11 11.85
N VAL A 129 9.69 0.51 12.61
CA VAL A 129 9.74 1.93 12.95
C VAL A 129 9.65 2.09 14.47
N PRO A 130 10.54 2.88 15.11
CA PRO A 130 10.36 3.21 16.52
C PRO A 130 9.05 4.00 16.71
N THR A 131 8.26 3.71 17.74
CA THR A 131 7.00 4.44 18.00
C THR A 131 6.95 5.20 19.31
N LYS A 132 7.46 4.64 20.40
CA LYS A 132 7.47 5.32 21.71
C LYS A 132 8.65 4.88 22.53
N GLY A 133 9.28 5.83 23.23
CA GLY A 133 10.30 5.54 24.24
C GLY A 133 11.57 4.88 23.67
N ILE A 134 11.82 5.00 22.37
CA ILE A 134 12.97 4.44 21.65
C ILE A 134 13.50 5.48 20.68
N THR A 135 14.81 5.65 20.68
CA THR A 135 15.57 6.47 19.73
C THR A 135 16.71 5.63 19.17
N LEU A 136 17.12 5.88 17.93
CA LEU A 136 18.33 5.29 17.39
C LEU A 136 19.54 5.90 18.13
N ASN A 137 20.58 5.09 18.39
CA ASN A 137 21.73 5.52 19.19
C ASN A 137 22.46 6.74 18.62
N GLU A 138 22.40 6.93 17.30
CA GLU A 138 23.05 8.02 16.58
C GLU A 138 22.18 9.27 16.43
N GLU A 139 20.92 9.22 16.89
CA GLU A 139 19.95 10.30 16.71
C GLU A 139 19.59 11.00 18.02
N ILE A 140 19.37 12.31 17.93
CA ILE A 140 19.16 13.18 19.09
C ILE A 140 17.75 13.02 19.67
N ASP A 141 16.77 12.71 18.82
CA ASP A 141 15.37 12.62 19.21
C ASP A 141 14.61 11.53 18.45
N PHE A 142 13.39 11.27 18.93
CA PHE A 142 12.46 10.31 18.36
C PHE A 142 12.09 10.63 16.91
N ILE A 143 11.85 11.90 16.58
CA ILE A 143 11.41 12.31 15.25
C ILE A 143 12.52 12.05 14.22
N SER A 144 13.76 12.35 14.56
CA SER A 144 14.94 12.12 13.73
C SER A 144 15.21 10.63 13.57
N SER A 145 15.00 9.85 14.64
CA SER A 145 15.03 8.38 14.59
C SER A 145 14.03 7.80 13.59
N VAL A 146 12.77 8.25 13.63
CA VAL A 146 11.74 7.82 12.67
C VAL A 146 12.12 8.23 11.25
N ARG A 147 12.54 9.49 11.03
CA ARG A 147 12.93 9.99 9.70
C ARG A 147 14.08 9.19 9.10
N LYS A 148 15.12 8.93 9.89
CA LYS A 148 16.28 8.14 9.46
C LYS A 148 15.89 6.71 9.13
N THR A 149 15.07 6.08 9.98
CA THR A 149 14.58 4.71 9.74
C THR A 149 13.85 4.59 8.41
N ILE A 150 12.97 5.54 8.08
CA ILE A 150 12.24 5.50 6.80
C ILE A 150 13.18 5.86 5.63
N TYR A 151 14.11 6.81 5.82
CA TYR A 151 15.12 7.10 4.80
C TYR A 151 15.97 5.87 4.46
N GLU A 152 16.50 5.18 5.48
CA GLU A 152 17.29 3.95 5.33
C GLU A 152 16.48 2.86 4.63
N PHE A 153 15.20 2.72 4.96
CA PHE A 153 14.30 1.80 4.27
C PHE A 153 14.20 2.11 2.76
N PHE A 154 14.04 3.37 2.36
CA PHE A 154 13.97 3.72 0.93
C PHE A 154 15.32 3.61 0.21
N ILE A 155 16.43 3.75 0.95
CA ILE A 155 17.79 3.56 0.42
C ILE A 155 18.12 2.07 0.30
N SER A 156 17.52 1.22 1.12
CA SER A 156 17.70 -0.23 1.09
C SER A 156 17.08 -0.87 -0.16
N GLN A 157 17.67 -1.98 -0.62
CA GLN A 157 17.29 -2.66 -1.86
C GLN A 157 16.08 -3.59 -1.64
N PRO A 158 15.16 -3.73 -2.61
CA PRO A 158 14.08 -4.72 -2.56
C PRO A 158 14.59 -6.16 -2.68
N GLU A 159 15.76 -6.39 -3.29
CA GLU A 159 16.35 -7.71 -3.51
C GLU A 159 17.88 -7.63 -3.38
N GLU A 160 18.50 -8.40 -2.49
CA GLU A 160 19.97 -8.44 -2.28
C GLU A 160 20.75 -8.85 -3.55
N GLU A 161 20.08 -9.49 -4.52
CA GLU A 161 20.68 -10.02 -5.74
C GLU A 161 20.67 -9.01 -6.91
N LYS A 162 19.78 -8.00 -6.91
CA LYS A 162 19.66 -7.00 -7.98
C LYS A 162 20.10 -5.63 -7.47
N LYS A 163 21.37 -5.32 -7.68
CA LYS A 163 22.07 -4.14 -7.12
C LYS A 163 21.52 -2.75 -7.53
N GLU A 164 20.54 -2.66 -8.40
CA GLU A 164 20.28 -1.42 -9.16
C GLU A 164 18.99 -0.68 -8.77
N ASP A 165 18.02 -1.30 -8.09
CA ASP A 165 16.70 -0.68 -7.90
C ASP A 165 16.44 -0.27 -6.45
N LYS A 166 16.86 0.94 -6.03
CA LYS A 166 16.49 1.49 -4.72
C LYS A 166 15.10 2.12 -4.78
N PHE A 167 14.26 1.96 -3.75
CA PHE A 167 12.95 2.63 -3.68
C PHE A 167 13.05 4.15 -3.79
N ILE A 168 14.15 4.73 -3.30
CA ILE A 168 14.40 6.18 -3.37
C ILE A 168 14.55 6.70 -4.80
N GLU A 169 15.04 5.88 -5.74
CA GLU A 169 15.14 6.27 -7.16
C GLU A 169 13.75 6.31 -7.79
N THR A 170 12.90 5.32 -7.50
CA THR A 170 11.50 5.35 -7.91
C THR A 170 10.78 6.58 -7.34
N LEU A 171 11.03 6.92 -6.08
CA LEU A 171 10.43 8.11 -5.46
C LEU A 171 10.88 9.41 -6.15
N LYS A 172 12.17 9.54 -6.45
CA LYS A 172 12.72 10.67 -7.21
C LYS A 172 12.10 10.75 -8.60
N TRP A 173 11.98 9.62 -9.29
CA TRP A 173 11.33 9.52 -10.60
C TRP A 173 9.88 10.02 -10.56
N PHE A 174 9.15 9.73 -9.48
CA PHE A 174 7.80 10.27 -9.27
C PHE A 174 7.79 11.77 -8.96
N ILE A 175 8.60 12.25 -8.01
CA ILE A 175 8.60 13.65 -7.56
C ILE A 175 8.91 14.62 -8.72
N PHE A 176 9.87 14.26 -9.57
CA PHE A 176 10.27 15.10 -10.70
C PHE A 176 9.54 14.75 -12.01
N GLU A 177 8.54 13.87 -11.92
CA GLU A 177 7.70 13.44 -13.04
C GLU A 177 8.49 12.96 -14.26
N ASP A 178 9.61 12.25 -14.01
CA ASP A 178 10.54 11.76 -15.05
C ASP A 178 9.90 10.74 -16.00
N TYR A 179 8.69 10.27 -15.68
CA TYR A 179 7.88 9.40 -16.52
C TYR A 179 7.18 10.14 -17.67
N LYS A 180 7.08 11.48 -17.61
CA LYS A 180 6.47 12.28 -18.67
C LYS A 180 7.52 12.56 -19.76
N SER A 181 7.09 12.40 -21.01
CA SER A 181 7.92 12.63 -22.21
C SER A 181 8.14 14.11 -22.54
N SER A 182 7.35 15.01 -21.94
CA SER A 182 7.49 16.47 -22.07
C SER A 182 8.14 17.08 -20.82
N ASN A 183 8.87 18.20 -21.01
CA ASN A 183 9.64 18.98 -20.03
C ASN A 183 9.44 18.54 -18.56
N THR A 184 10.39 17.77 -18.05
CA THR A 184 10.39 17.28 -16.66
C THR A 184 10.36 18.44 -15.69
N ASN A 185 9.57 18.30 -14.62
CA ASN A 185 9.50 19.33 -13.60
C ASN A 185 10.83 19.35 -12.84
N ASN A 186 11.68 20.34 -13.13
CA ASN A 186 13.04 20.42 -12.58
C ASN A 186 13.08 20.97 -11.15
N SER A 187 11.93 21.41 -10.63
CA SER A 187 11.83 22.01 -9.30
C SER A 187 10.58 21.55 -8.57
N TRP A 188 10.73 21.31 -7.27
CA TRP A 188 9.64 21.04 -6.36
C TRP A 188 9.61 22.08 -5.24
N HIS A 189 8.44 22.63 -4.94
CA HIS A 189 8.27 23.54 -3.79
C HIS A 189 7.92 22.74 -2.53
N LEU A 190 8.86 22.66 -1.58
CA LEU A 190 8.60 22.11 -0.25
C LEU A 190 7.96 23.20 0.61
N ALA A 191 6.69 23.02 0.98
CA ALA A 191 5.95 24.03 1.74
C ALA A 191 6.56 24.28 3.13
N THR A 192 7.10 23.25 3.79
CA THR A 192 7.67 23.41 5.13
C THR A 192 8.92 22.55 5.33
N CYS A 193 10.07 23.21 5.50
CA CYS A 193 11.29 22.54 5.92
C CYS A 193 11.13 21.95 7.34
N PRO A 194 11.49 20.68 7.57
CA PRO A 194 11.31 19.99 8.86
C PRO A 194 12.17 20.53 10.01
N HIS A 195 13.15 21.39 9.72
CA HIS A 195 14.10 21.93 10.69
C HIS A 195 13.90 23.42 10.96
N CYS A 196 13.44 24.21 9.98
CA CYS A 196 13.28 25.66 10.14
C CYS A 196 11.88 26.18 9.80
N ASN A 197 10.97 25.30 9.40
CA ASN A 197 9.57 25.58 9.08
C ASN A 197 9.36 26.62 7.96
N LYS A 198 10.38 26.90 7.14
CA LYS A 198 10.29 27.77 5.97
C LYS A 198 10.08 26.96 4.70
N GLY A 199 9.34 27.53 3.74
CA GLY A 199 9.22 26.96 2.40
C GLY A 199 10.55 27.02 1.64
N VAL A 200 10.83 26.00 0.83
CA VAL A 200 12.08 25.87 0.08
C VAL A 200 11.82 25.31 -1.30
N ASP A 201 12.34 25.98 -2.33
CA ASP A 201 12.37 25.45 -3.69
C ASP A 201 13.56 24.50 -3.87
N ILE A 202 13.25 23.27 -4.26
CA ILE A 202 14.20 22.19 -4.41
C ILE A 202 14.37 21.91 -5.89
N GLN A 203 15.55 22.15 -6.42
CA GLN A 203 15.88 21.85 -7.81
C GLN A 203 16.50 20.45 -7.91
N LYS A 204 16.08 19.66 -8.91
CA LYS A 204 16.59 18.31 -9.15
C LYS A 204 18.12 18.25 -9.22
N LYS A 205 18.75 19.25 -9.84
CA LYS A 205 20.21 19.37 -9.98
C LYS A 205 20.97 19.56 -8.66
N ASN A 206 20.27 20.00 -7.60
CA ASN A 206 20.85 20.23 -6.28
C ASN A 206 20.74 18.97 -5.40
N LEU A 207 20.18 17.86 -5.92
CA LEU A 207 20.09 16.58 -5.22
C LEU A 207 21.48 15.98 -5.12
N LEU A 208 21.91 15.69 -3.90
CA LEU A 208 23.17 14.99 -3.63
C LEU A 208 23.02 13.49 -3.91
N ASN A 209 24.14 12.79 -4.09
CA ASN A 209 24.18 11.35 -4.42
C ASN A 209 23.50 10.45 -3.39
N ASP A 210 23.32 10.94 -2.16
CA ASP A 210 22.62 10.25 -1.07
C ASP A 210 21.14 10.66 -0.96
N TYR A 211 20.59 11.27 -2.00
CA TYR A 211 19.19 11.67 -2.10
C TYR A 211 18.75 12.71 -1.07
N THR A 212 19.65 13.65 -0.80
CA THR A 212 19.41 14.74 0.13
C THR A 212 19.66 16.10 -0.52
N PHE A 213 19.20 17.15 0.15
CA PHE A 213 19.37 18.54 -0.25
C PHE A 213 19.84 19.37 0.94
N ILE A 214 20.54 20.46 0.68
CA ILE A 214 20.92 21.42 1.72
C ILE A 214 19.88 22.54 1.74
N CYS A 215 19.20 22.74 2.86
CA CYS A 215 18.28 23.86 3.04
C CYS A 215 19.06 25.18 3.07
N PRO A 216 18.66 26.22 2.30
CA PRO A 216 19.30 27.54 2.35
C PRO A 216 19.23 28.21 3.73
N HIS A 217 18.31 27.77 4.59
CA HIS A 217 18.02 28.40 5.88
C HIS A 217 18.51 27.60 7.09
N CYS A 218 18.92 26.34 6.92
CA CYS A 218 19.30 25.50 8.06
C CYS A 218 20.27 24.37 7.70
N LYS A 219 19.76 23.14 7.59
CA LYS A 219 20.52 21.90 7.48
C LYS A 219 20.05 21.04 6.31
N LYS A 220 20.67 19.88 6.18
CA LYS A 220 20.36 18.85 5.21
C LYS A 220 18.94 18.29 5.39
N ILE A 221 18.24 18.02 4.30
CA ILE A 221 16.88 17.49 4.24
C ILE A 221 16.89 16.25 3.31
N TYR A 222 16.16 15.20 3.68
CA TYR A 222 15.97 14.02 2.83
C TYR A 222 14.93 14.29 1.72
N ILE A 223 15.12 13.75 0.51
CA ILE A 223 14.09 13.82 -0.55
C ILE A 223 12.75 13.24 -0.08
N LEU A 224 12.79 12.24 0.80
CA LEU A 224 11.60 11.64 1.42
C LEU A 224 10.74 12.66 2.20
N GLN A 225 11.34 13.76 2.66
CA GLN A 225 10.58 14.82 3.32
C GLN A 225 9.61 15.52 2.38
N ILE A 226 9.95 15.60 1.08
CA ILE A 226 9.04 16.08 0.03
C ILE A 226 7.82 15.16 -0.07
N TYR A 227 8.05 13.85 -0.03
CA TYR A 227 6.98 12.87 -0.06
C TYR A 227 6.06 12.96 1.17
N PHE A 228 6.61 13.19 2.37
CA PHE A 228 5.78 13.38 3.56
C PHE A 228 4.92 14.64 3.50
N ASP A 229 5.45 15.75 2.98
CA ASP A 229 4.66 16.97 2.77
C ASP A 229 3.57 16.74 1.71
N PHE A 230 3.91 16.07 0.61
CA PHE A 230 2.94 15.67 -0.42
C PHE A 230 1.84 14.78 0.14
N MET A 231 2.18 13.74 0.90
CA MET A 231 1.23 12.83 1.54
C MET A 231 0.38 13.54 2.59
N LYS A 232 0.95 14.46 3.36
CA LYS A 232 0.18 15.29 4.32
C LYS A 232 -0.85 16.14 3.58
N GLN A 233 -0.46 16.77 2.47
CA GLN A 233 -1.37 17.56 1.65
C GLN A 233 -2.45 16.69 0.99
N LEU A 234 -2.08 15.52 0.48
CA LEU A 234 -3.01 14.54 -0.11
C LEU A 234 -3.99 14.00 0.93
N ILE A 235 -3.53 13.59 2.11
CA ILE A 235 -4.37 13.10 3.20
C ILE A 235 -5.31 14.20 3.69
N MET A 236 -4.83 15.44 3.84
CA MET A 236 -5.71 16.56 4.19
C MET A 236 -6.81 16.78 3.15
N ASN A 237 -6.47 16.67 1.86
CA ASN A 237 -7.44 16.78 0.76
C ASN A 237 -8.40 15.57 0.68
N LEU A 238 -7.92 14.36 0.96
CA LEU A 238 -8.72 13.12 0.98
C LEU A 238 -9.60 13.00 2.24
N VAL A 239 -9.21 13.59 3.36
CA VAL A 239 -10.07 13.69 4.56
C VAL A 239 -11.21 14.69 4.30
N GLN A 240 -11.02 15.68 3.42
CA GLN A 240 -12.10 16.53 2.90
C GLN A 240 -12.96 15.84 1.84
N LEU A 241 -12.41 14.84 1.13
CA LEU A 241 -13.04 14.08 0.06
C LEU A 241 -13.04 12.59 0.42
N GLY A 242 -13.87 12.17 1.37
CA GLY A 242 -13.84 10.80 1.86
C GLY A 242 -14.05 9.77 0.76
N SER A 243 -12.98 9.08 0.31
CA SER A 243 -12.92 7.67 -0.14
C SER A 243 -11.63 7.32 -0.92
N LEU A 244 -11.18 6.08 -0.69
CA LEU A 244 -10.42 5.14 -1.54
C LEU A 244 -9.42 5.69 -2.59
N VAL A 245 -8.12 5.38 -2.40
CA VAL A 245 -7.10 5.51 -3.45
C VAL A 245 -6.95 4.18 -4.20
N ILE A 246 -7.47 4.12 -5.43
CA ILE A 246 -7.10 3.12 -6.43
C ILE A 246 -6.08 3.80 -7.35
N LEU A 247 -4.82 3.36 -7.30
CA LEU A 247 -3.79 3.78 -8.25
C LEU A 247 -4.03 3.07 -9.60
N GLN A 248 -4.89 3.65 -10.44
CA GLN A 248 -4.96 3.30 -11.86
C GLN A 248 -3.86 4.05 -12.61
N GLN A 249 -2.81 3.34 -13.03
CA GLN A 249 -1.95 3.81 -14.11
C GLN A 249 -2.69 3.63 -15.44
N GLN A 250 -3.36 4.68 -15.92
CA GLN A 250 -3.69 4.80 -17.33
C GLN A 250 -2.45 5.35 -18.05
N LEU A 251 -1.72 4.47 -18.71
CA LEU A 251 -0.78 4.85 -19.76
C LEU A 251 -1.59 5.27 -20.99
N SER A 252 -1.82 6.57 -21.16
CA SER A 252 -2.36 7.12 -22.39
C SER A 252 -1.23 7.44 -23.37
N LYS A 253 -1.19 6.63 -24.44
CA LYS A 253 -0.60 6.82 -25.80
C LYS A 253 0.71 7.60 -25.95
#